data_AF-A0A089I2V9-F1
#
_entry.id   AF-A0A089I2V9-F1
#
_cell.length_a   1.000
_cell.length_b   1.000
_cell.length_c   1.000
_cell.angle_alpha   90.00
_cell.angle_beta   90.00
_cell.angle_gamma   90.00
#
_symmetry.space_group_name_H-M   'P 1'
#
loop_
_entity.id
_entity.type
_entity.pdbx_description
1 polymer ?
#
loop_
_entity_poly.entity_id
_entity_poly.type
_entity_poly.pdbx_seq_one_letter_code
_entity_poly.pdbx_strand_id
1 'polypeptide(L)'
;MKGEHLKYLGGGVIVLGLIASIPVAMNMGTLSAGIYLFIWSCLIGVFFIGFGELLYSVQRIELKIAGERPHYDPLTGQYVDKADRK
;
A
#
# COMPACT_ATOMS: atom_id res chain seq x y z
N MET A 1 -3.61 -4.96 7.82
CA MET A 1 -4.11 -3.57 7.80
C MET A 1 -3.12 -2.55 7.23
N LYS A 2 -1.79 -2.64 7.43
CA LYS A 2 -0.85 -1.61 6.94
C LYS A 2 -0.70 -1.53 5.40
N GLY A 3 -0.86 -2.64 4.67
CA GLY A 3 -0.69 -2.66 3.20
C GLY A 3 -1.82 -2.04 2.37
N GLU A 4 -3.05 -1.99 2.89
CA GLU A 4 -4.21 -1.44 2.15
C GLU A 4 -4.11 0.08 1.99
N HIS A 5 -3.65 0.79 3.02
CA HIS A 5 -3.49 2.25 2.98
C HIS A 5 -2.52 2.72 1.89
N LEU A 6 -1.47 1.93 1.60
CA LEU A 6 -0.52 2.27 0.53
C LEU A 6 -1.15 2.20 -0.86
N LYS A 7 -2.05 1.23 -1.10
CA LYS A 7 -2.78 1.12 -2.37
C LYS A 7 -3.71 2.31 -2.58
N TYR A 8 -4.47 2.69 -1.53
CA TYR A 8 -5.34 3.87 -1.57
C TYR A 8 -4.55 5.17 -1.76
N LEU A 9 -3.36 5.26 -1.15
CA LEU A 9 -2.47 6.41 -1.34
C LEU A 9 -1.97 6.49 -2.79
N GLY A 10 -1.54 5.37 -3.38
CA GLY A 10 -1.13 5.32 -4.78
C GLY A 10 -2.27 5.69 -5.75
N GLY A 11 -3.48 5.19 -5.50
CA GLY A 11 -4.69 5.62 -6.24
C GLY A 11 -4.99 7.11 -6.07
N GLY A 12 -4.86 7.64 -4.85
CA GLY A 12 -5.04 9.06 -4.55
C GLY A 12 -4.05 9.95 -5.29
N VAL A 13 -2.78 9.53 -5.42
CA VAL A 13 -1.76 10.26 -6.17
C VAL A 13 -2.12 10.38 -7.65
N ILE A 14 -2.69 9.34 -8.26
CA ILE A 14 -3.13 9.36 -9.67
C ILE A 14 -4.29 10.34 -9.85
N VAL A 15 -5.28 10.29 -8.97
CA VAL A 15 -6.45 11.19 -9.04
C VAL A 15 -6.04 12.65 -8.84
N LEU A 16 -5.19 12.92 -7.85
CA LEU A 16 -4.67 14.27 -7.61
C LEU A 16 -3.80 14.76 -8.78
N GLY A 17 -2.98 13.88 -9.36
CA GLY A 17 -2.18 14.18 -10.55
C GLY A 17 -3.03 14.51 -11.77
N LEU A 18 -4.15 13.81 -11.97
CA LEU A 18 -5.12 14.13 -13.02
C LEU A 18 -5.73 15.52 -12.81
N ILE A 19 -6.21 15.81 -11.59
CA ILE A 19 -6.83 17.11 -11.28
C ILE A 19 -5.81 18.24 -11.43
N ALA A 20 -4.58 18.05 -10.96
CA ALA A 20 -3.50 19.04 -11.04
C ALA A 20 -2.96 19.25 -12.48
N SER A 21 -3.13 18.27 -13.37
CA SER A 21 -2.65 18.39 -14.76
C SER A 21 -3.34 19.51 -15.54
N ILE A 22 -4.61 19.80 -15.23
CA ILE A 22 -5.43 20.82 -15.89
C ILE A 22 -4.91 22.24 -15.60
N PRO A 23 -4.81 22.70 -14.33
CA PRO A 23 -4.30 24.05 -14.04
C PRO A 23 -2.83 24.22 -14.46
N VAL A 24 -2.02 23.16 -14.42
CA VAL A 24 -0.62 23.23 -14.86
C VAL A 24 -0.50 23.41 -16.37
N ALA A 25 -1.33 22.70 -17.16
CA ALA A 25 -1.39 22.91 -18.61
C ALA A 25 -1.84 24.33 -18.97
N MET A 26 -2.82 24.88 -18.23
CA MET A 26 -3.28 26.25 -18.42
C MET A 26 -2.21 27.28 -18.05
N ASN A 27 -1.50 27.10 -16.94
CA ASN A 27 -0.49 28.04 -16.48
C ASN A 27 0.77 28.06 -17.37
N MET A 28 1.19 26.89 -17.87
CA MET A 28 2.36 26.80 -18.76
C MET A 28 2.03 27.06 -20.23
N GLY A 29 0.76 27.29 -20.58
CA GLY A 29 0.31 27.53 -21.96
C GLY A 29 0.59 26.37 -22.92
N THR A 30 0.88 25.18 -22.40
CA THR A 30 1.31 24.02 -23.17
C THR A 30 0.59 22.77 -22.69
N LEU A 31 -0.09 22.10 -23.63
CA LEU A 31 -0.77 20.82 -23.37
C LEU A 31 0.22 19.73 -22.92
N SER A 32 1.44 19.76 -23.46
CA SER A 32 2.50 18.81 -23.13
C SER A 32 2.87 18.83 -21.65
N ALA A 33 2.89 19.99 -21.00
CA ALA A 33 3.22 20.11 -19.57
C ALA A 33 2.21 19.36 -18.69
N GLY A 34 0.91 19.47 -18.99
CA GLY A 34 -0.13 18.71 -18.29
C GLY A 34 -0.01 17.20 -18.50
N ILE A 35 0.26 16.77 -19.73
CA ILE A 35 0.47 15.35 -20.07
C ILE A 35 1.67 14.77 -19.33
N TYR A 36 2.80 15.48 -19.29
CA TYR A 36 3.99 15.03 -18.56
C TYR A 36 3.71 14.86 -17.07
N LEU A 37 3.00 15.82 -16.45
CA LEU A 37 2.65 15.74 -15.04
C LEU A 37 1.72 14.57 -14.75
N PHE A 38 0.74 14.32 -15.63
CA PHE A 38 -0.14 13.16 -15.51
C PHE A 38 0.63 11.84 -15.61
N ILE A 39 1.52 11.70 -16.60
CA ILE A 39 2.38 10.50 -16.75
C ILE A 39 3.21 10.25 -15.50
N TRP A 40 3.85 11.29 -14.94
CA TRP A 40 4.63 11.17 -13.71
C TRP A 40 3.77 10.74 -12.53
N SER A 41 2.56 11.29 -12.40
CA SER A 41 1.63 10.88 -11.35
C SER A 41 1.18 9.43 -11.47
N CYS A 42 0.99 8.94 -12.70
CA CYS A 42 0.69 7.54 -12.99
C CYS A 42 1.86 6.62 -12.62
N LEU A 43 3.10 6.97 -13.00
CA LEU A 43 4.28 6.19 -12.66
C LEU A 43 4.46 6.07 -11.14
N ILE A 44 4.36 7.19 -10.43
CA ILE A 44 4.49 7.25 -8.97
C ILE A 44 3.33 6.50 -8.31
N GLY A 45 2.10 6.68 -8.79
CA GLY A 45 0.92 6.00 -8.26
C GLY A 45 0.97 4.48 -8.42
N VAL A 46 1.33 3.98 -9.60
CA VAL A 46 1.51 2.56 -9.87
C VAL A 46 2.64 1.98 -9.02
N PHE A 47 3.74 2.73 -8.84
CA PHE A 47 4.83 2.32 -7.95
C PHE A 47 4.33 2.12 -6.51
N PHE A 48 3.56 3.05 -5.95
CA PHE A 48 3.01 2.92 -4.60
C PHE A 48 2.00 1.76 -4.48
N ILE A 49 1.17 1.53 -5.51
CA ILE A 49 0.22 0.41 -5.52
C ILE A 49 0.98 -0.92 -5.52
N GLY A 50 1.95 -1.09 -6.44
CA GLY A 50 2.75 -2.31 -6.54
C GLY A 50 3.60 -2.56 -5.31
N PHE A 51 4.22 -1.51 -4.76
CA PHE A 51 4.99 -1.60 -3.52
C PHE A 51 4.11 -1.96 -2.32
N GLY A 52 2.89 -1.43 -2.25
CA GLY A 52 1.89 -1.80 -1.25
C GLY A 52 1.49 -3.27 -1.32
N GLU A 53 1.33 -3.82 -2.53
CA GLU A 53 1.10 -5.26 -2.73
C GLU A 53 2.27 -6.11 -2.31
N LEU A 54 3.49 -5.68 -2.64
CA LEU A 54 4.70 -6.38 -2.27
C LEU A 54 4.83 -6.48 -0.74
N LEU A 55 4.63 -5.36 -0.03
CA LEU A 55 4.64 -5.33 1.43
C LEU A 55 3.56 -6.20 2.07
N TYR A 56 2.35 -6.22 1.48
CA TYR A 56 1.29 -7.11 1.95
C TYR A 56 1.67 -8.59 1.78
N SER A 57 2.29 -8.94 0.64
CA SER A 57 2.79 -10.28 0.38
C SER A 57 3.88 -10.68 1.37
N VAL A 58 4.87 -9.81 1.59
CA VAL A 58 5.95 -10.03 2.55
C VAL A 58 5.40 -10.19 3.97
N GLN A 59 4.48 -9.33 4.42
CA GLN A 59 3.84 -9.50 5.74
C GLN A 59 3.09 -10.82 5.87
N ARG A 60 2.39 -11.26 4.82
CA ARG A 60 1.70 -12.55 4.82
C ARG A 60 2.70 -13.71 4.91
N ILE A 61 3.82 -13.61 4.21
CA ILE A 61 4.89 -14.61 4.23
C ILE A 61 5.56 -14.62 5.61
N GLU A 62 5.91 -13.47 6.17
CA GLU A 62 6.43 -13.35 7.54
C GLU A 62 5.48 -13.95 8.56
N LEU A 63 4.17 -13.70 8.45
CA LEU A 63 3.18 -14.33 9.34
C LEU A 63 3.16 -15.86 9.20
N LYS A 64 3.36 -16.38 7.99
CA LYS A 64 3.42 -17.82 7.70
C LYS A 64 4.72 -18.45 8.21
N ILE A 65 5.84 -17.74 8.16
CA ILE A 65 7.16 -18.22 8.56
C ILE A 65 7.38 -18.08 10.07
N ALA A 66 6.92 -16.99 10.68
CA ALA A 66 7.10 -16.73 12.10
C ALA A 66 6.23 -17.61 13.01
N GLY A 67 5.22 -18.30 12.46
CA GLY A 67 4.22 -19.03 13.24
C GLY A 67 3.34 -18.09 14.07
N GLU A 68 2.16 -18.54 14.49
CA GLU A 68 1.44 -17.83 15.56
C GLU A 68 2.35 -17.81 16.78
N ARG A 69 2.74 -16.61 17.25
CA ARG A 69 3.49 -16.51 18.50
C ARG A 69 2.63 -17.15 19.60
N PRO A 70 3.20 -18.04 20.42
CA PRO A 70 2.45 -18.68 21.48
C PRO A 70 1.74 -17.62 22.32
N HIS A 71 0.43 -17.79 22.51
CA HIS A 71 -0.36 -16.86 23.30
C HIS A 71 -0.19 -17.23 24.76
N TYR A 72 0.32 -16.30 25.58
CA TYR A 72 0.40 -16.52 27.02
C TYR A 72 -1.01 -16.51 27.61
N ASP A 73 -1.44 -17.65 28.15
CA ASP A 73 -2.72 -17.78 28.84
C ASP A 73 -2.53 -17.49 30.35
N PRO A 74 -3.06 -16.37 30.86
CA PRO A 74 -2.89 -15.99 32.26
C PRO A 74 -3.67 -16.88 33.24
N LEU A 75 -4.64 -17.69 32.77
CA LEU A 75 -5.38 -18.63 33.62
C LEU A 75 -4.59 -19.91 33.91
N THR A 76 -3.78 -20.36 32.94
CA THR A 76 -2.97 -21.59 33.05
C THR A 76 -1.49 -21.30 33.32
N GLY A 77 -1.05 -20.04 33.16
CA GLY A 77 0.34 -19.63 33.34
C GLY A 77 1.28 -20.19 32.26
N GLN A 78 0.73 -20.66 31.14
CA GLN A 78 1.47 -21.32 30.07
C GLN A 78 1.27 -20.62 28.73
N TYR A 79 2.27 -20.78 27.87
CA TYR A 79 2.23 -20.36 26.48
C TYR A 79 1.48 -21.42 25.66
N VAL A 80 0.30 -21.09 25.16
CA VAL A 80 -0.54 -22.00 24.38
C VAL A 80 -0.32 -21.75 22.89
N ASP A 81 0.18 -22.75 22.18
CA ASP A 81 0.17 -22.76 20.72
C ASP A 81 -1.25 -23.07 20.25
N LYS A 82 -1.83 -22.17 19.46
CA LYS A 82 -3.18 -22.31 18.90
C LYS A 82 -3.31 -23.44 17.85
N ALA A 83 -2.22 -24.17 17.58
CA ALA A 83 -2.18 -25.25 16.59
C ALA A 83 -3.09 -26.46 16.92
N ASP A 84 -3.60 -26.57 18.16
CA ASP A 84 -4.36 -27.74 18.62
C ASP A 84 -5.90 -27.60 18.59
N ARG A 85 -6.46 -26.53 17.99
CA ARG A 85 -7.89 -26.51 17.67
C ARG A 85 -8.14 -27.08 16.27
N LYS A 86 -8.14 -28.42 16.19
CA LYS A 86 -8.81 -29.17 15.12
C LYS A 86 -10.32 -29.23 15.37
#